data_AF-A0A956RNC8-F1
#
_entry.id   AF-A0A956RNC8-F1
#
_cell.length_a   1.000
_cell.length_b   1.000
_cell.length_c   1.000
_cell.angle_alpha   90.00
_cell.angle_beta   90.00
_cell.angle_gamma   90.00
#
_symmetry.space_group_name_H-M   'P 1'
#
loop_
_entity.id
_entity.type
_entity.pdbx_description
1 polymer ?
#
loop_
_entity_poly.entity_id
_entity_poly.type
_entity_poly.pdbx_seq_one_letter_code
_entity_poly.pdbx_strand_id
1 'polypeptide(L)'
;MAEAIAAGLVALALLFLVLQPLLLPSPTVPEPYQPPDAEETARGRALLALKEIEFDRATGKLSDEDFATLSARYQSAAIATLAGCAQCGGPMADRDRFCGRCGRAR
;
A
#
# COMPACT_ATOMS: atom_id res chain seq x y z
N MET A 1 50.15 34.59 -3.79
CA MET A 1 48.90 34.94 -4.50
C MET A 1 48.18 33.70 -5.05
N ALA A 2 48.86 32.82 -5.80
CA ALA A 2 48.25 31.61 -6.36
C ALA A 2 47.62 30.68 -5.31
N GLU A 3 48.28 30.47 -4.16
CA GLU A 3 47.76 29.61 -3.09
C GLU A 3 46.43 30.13 -2.49
N ALA A 4 46.34 31.44 -2.24
CA ALA A 4 45.12 32.06 -1.72
C ALA A 4 43.96 31.95 -2.72
N ILE A 5 44.24 32.07 -4.01
CA ILE A 5 43.25 31.90 -5.09
C ILE A 5 42.78 30.43 -5.14
N ALA A 6 43.71 29.47 -5.08
CA ALA A 6 43.38 28.05 -5.07
C ALA A 6 42.50 27.67 -3.86
N ALA A 7 42.87 28.15 -2.66
CA ALA A 7 42.07 27.95 -1.46
C ALA A 7 40.65 28.55 -1.58
N GLY A 8 40.55 29.77 -2.14
CA GLY A 8 39.26 30.42 -2.38
C GLY A 8 38.36 29.65 -3.36
N LEU A 9 38.92 29.12 -4.45
CA LEU A 9 38.17 28.32 -5.43
C LEU A 9 37.66 27.01 -4.82
N VAL A 10 38.48 26.33 -4.01
CA VAL A 10 38.06 25.11 -3.31
C VAL A 10 36.92 25.42 -2.34
N ALA A 11 37.05 26.49 -1.54
CA ALA A 11 36.01 26.90 -0.61
C ALA A 11 34.68 27.21 -1.33
N LEU A 12 34.74 27.92 -2.46
CA LEU A 12 33.56 28.24 -3.27
C LEU A 12 32.91 26.99 -3.88
N ALA A 13 33.71 26.05 -4.37
CA ALA A 13 33.22 24.79 -4.94
C ALA A 13 32.53 23.93 -3.87
N LEU A 14 33.12 23.82 -2.67
CA LEU A 14 32.52 23.11 -1.55
C LEU A 14 31.22 23.77 -1.09
N LEU A 15 31.20 25.10 -0.99
CA LEU A 15 29.98 25.85 -0.65
C LEU A 15 28.89 25.59 -1.69
N PHE A 16 29.23 25.65 -2.98
CA PHE A 16 28.27 25.39 -4.06
C PHE A 16 27.72 23.97 -4.01
N LEU A 17 28.56 22.96 -3.74
CA LEU A 17 28.16 21.57 -3.62
C LEU A 17 27.19 21.34 -2.44
N VAL A 18 27.39 22.04 -1.33
CA VAL A 18 26.48 22.02 -0.17
C VAL A 18 25.17 22.75 -0.47
N LEU A 19 25.22 23.83 -1.26
CA LEU A 19 24.05 24.63 -1.59
C LEU A 19 23.20 24.01 -2.71
N GLN A 20 23.81 23.24 -3.61
CA GLN A 20 23.15 22.55 -4.72
C GLN A 20 21.80 21.88 -4.35
N PRO A 21 21.67 21.05 -3.30
CA PRO A 21 20.39 20.40 -2.97
C PRO A 21 19.25 21.37 -2.63
N LEU A 22 19.55 22.60 -2.22
CA LEU A 22 18.52 23.61 -1.93
C LEU A 22 18.08 24.37 -3.19
N LEU A 23 18.94 24.50 -4.20
CA LEU A 23 18.63 25.21 -5.45
C LEU A 23 17.93 24.33 -6.47
N LEU A 24 18.18 23.01 -6.46
CA LEU A 24 17.52 22.10 -7.37
C LEU A 24 16.16 21.68 -6.80
N PRO A 25 15.07 21.69 -7.59
CA PRO A 25 13.79 21.13 -7.18
C PRO A 25 13.99 19.69 -6.72
N SER A 26 13.47 19.35 -5.54
CA SER A 26 13.46 17.98 -5.08
C SER A 26 12.81 17.11 -6.17
N PRO A 27 13.40 15.96 -6.54
CA PRO A 27 12.71 15.00 -7.37
C PRO A 27 11.37 14.70 -6.71
N THR A 28 10.30 14.69 -7.50
CA THR A 28 8.96 14.34 -7.01
C THR A 28 9.05 12.96 -6.36
N VAL A 29 9.03 12.94 -5.03
CA VAL A 29 8.91 11.70 -4.28
C VAL A 29 7.59 11.09 -4.72
N PRO A 30 7.58 9.85 -5.26
CA PRO A 30 6.33 9.16 -5.56
C PRO A 30 5.46 9.20 -4.32
N GLU A 31 4.22 9.65 -4.47
CA GLU A 31 3.27 9.75 -3.38
C GLU A 31 3.26 8.41 -2.62
N PRO A 32 3.41 8.42 -1.28
CA PRO A 32 3.40 7.19 -0.50
C PRO A 32 2.15 6.39 -0.86
N TYR A 33 2.31 5.11 -1.20
CA TYR A 33 1.15 4.27 -1.49
C TYR A 33 0.25 4.20 -0.27
N GLN A 34 -0.87 4.91 -0.32
CA GLN A 34 -1.91 4.84 0.68
C GLN A 34 -2.87 3.72 0.25
N PRO A 35 -2.95 2.60 1.00
CA PRO A 35 -3.91 1.56 0.68
C PRO A 35 -5.32 2.16 0.77
N PRO A 36 -6.23 1.78 -0.15
CA PRO A 36 -7.61 2.23 -0.11
C PRO A 36 -8.27 1.79 1.20
N ASP A 37 -9.19 2.62 1.72
CA ASP A 37 -9.85 2.34 2.98
C ASP A 37 -10.63 1.01 2.90
N ALA A 38 -10.64 0.28 4.01
CA ALA A 38 -11.29 -1.03 4.05
C ALA A 38 -12.78 -0.93 3.68
N GLU A 39 -13.44 0.16 4.05
CA GLU A 39 -14.84 0.42 3.72
C GLU A 39 -15.07 0.71 2.23
N GLU A 40 -14.07 1.25 1.53
CA GLU A 40 -14.15 1.55 0.11
C GLU A 40 -13.92 0.31 -0.76
N THR A 41 -13.15 -0.65 -0.25
CA THR A 41 -12.87 -1.89 -0.98
C THR A 41 -13.94 -2.97 -0.74
N ALA A 42 -14.29 -3.71 -1.79
CA ALA A 42 -15.18 -4.87 -1.64
C ALA A 42 -14.61 -5.92 -0.67
N ARG A 43 -13.28 -6.09 -0.67
CA ARG A 43 -12.58 -6.99 0.24
C ARG A 43 -12.69 -6.51 1.69
N GLY A 44 -12.38 -5.24 1.95
CA GLY A 44 -12.39 -4.71 3.30
C GLY A 44 -13.78 -4.70 3.91
N ARG A 45 -14.83 -4.42 3.12
CA ARG A 45 -16.23 -4.57 3.57
C ARG A 45 -16.56 -6.00 3.97
N ALA A 46 -16.14 -7.01 3.20
CA ALA A 46 -16.36 -8.40 3.57
C ALA A 46 -15.61 -8.82 4.85
N LEU A 47 -14.39 -8.30 5.04
CA LEU A 47 -13.60 -8.56 6.25
C LEU A 47 -14.15 -7.83 7.49
N LEU A 48 -14.63 -6.59 7.33
CA LEU A 48 -15.31 -5.85 8.39
C LEU A 48 -16.58 -6.57 8.83
N ALA A 49 -17.41 -7.02 7.88
CA ALA A 49 -18.60 -7.79 8.18
C ALA A 49 -18.29 -9.08 8.97
N LEU A 50 -17.19 -9.79 8.63
CA LEU A 50 -16.74 -10.95 9.42
C LEU A 50 -16.40 -10.58 10.86
N LYS A 51 -15.69 -9.46 11.05
CA LYS A 51 -15.30 -8.98 12.37
C LYS A 51 -16.52 -8.57 13.21
N GLU A 52 -17.52 -7.95 12.59
CA GLU A 52 -18.76 -7.57 13.25
C GLU A 52 -19.55 -8.79 13.74
N ILE A 53 -19.77 -9.79 12.89
CA ILE A 53 -20.53 -10.99 13.30
C ILE A 53 -19.78 -11.83 14.36
N GLU A 54 -18.44 -11.82 14.34
CA GLU A 54 -17.63 -12.49 15.35
C GLU A 54 -17.75 -11.78 16.70
N PHE A 55 -17.81 -10.45 16.68
CA PHE A 55 -18.11 -9.65 17.87
C PHE A 55 -19.54 -9.91 18.39
N ASP A 56 -20.54 -9.99 17.50
CA ASP A 56 -21.92 -10.29 17.89
C ASP A 56 -22.04 -11.70 18.50
N ARG A 57 -21.32 -12.68 17.97
CA ARG A 57 -21.21 -14.02 18.58
C ARG A 57 -20.55 -13.95 19.95
N ALA A 58 -19.41 -13.25 20.07
CA ALA A 58 -18.68 -13.13 21.34
C ALA A 58 -19.51 -12.43 22.44
N THR A 59 -20.41 -11.53 22.05
CA THR A 59 -21.35 -10.85 22.95
C THR A 59 -22.66 -11.62 23.18
N GLY A 60 -22.83 -12.78 22.55
CA GLY A 60 -24.03 -13.64 22.68
C GLY A 60 -25.26 -13.12 21.92
N LYS A 61 -25.10 -12.13 21.03
CA LYS A 61 -26.19 -11.63 20.16
C LYS A 61 -26.49 -12.57 19.00
N LEU A 62 -25.54 -13.42 18.64
CA LEU A 62 -25.64 -14.34 17.50
C LEU A 62 -25.43 -15.79 17.96
N SER A 63 -26.26 -16.70 17.47
CA SER A 63 -26.12 -18.13 17.72
C SER A 63 -24.95 -18.73 16.92
N ASP A 64 -24.42 -19.88 17.37
CA ASP A 64 -23.35 -20.57 16.64
C ASP A 64 -23.78 -21.04 15.24
N GLU A 65 -25.07 -21.40 15.06
CA GLU A 65 -25.63 -21.86 13.78
C GLU A 65 -25.77 -20.68 12.79
N ASP A 66 -26.27 -19.54 13.24
CA ASP A 66 -26.37 -18.33 12.43
C ASP A 66 -24.98 -17.81 12.07
N PHE A 67 -24.05 -17.86 13.02
CA PHE A 67 -22.65 -17.50 12.79
C PHE A 67 -22.01 -18.36 11.70
N ALA A 68 -22.20 -19.68 11.73
CA ALA A 68 -21.64 -20.59 10.72
C ALA A 68 -22.14 -20.24 9.31
N THR A 69 -23.43 -19.92 9.18
CA THR A 69 -24.04 -19.56 7.90
C THR A 69 -23.55 -18.20 7.39
N LEU A 70 -23.51 -17.18 8.26
CA LEU A 70 -23.09 -15.81 7.89
C LEU A 70 -21.59 -15.72 7.60
N SER A 71 -20.76 -16.38 8.42
CA SER A 71 -19.31 -16.39 8.24
C SER A 71 -18.91 -17.05 6.92
N ALA A 72 -19.52 -18.17 6.53
CA ALA A 72 -19.28 -18.81 5.24
C ALA A 72 -19.60 -17.88 4.05
N ARG A 73 -20.69 -17.11 4.14
CA ARG A 73 -21.05 -16.13 3.10
C ARG A 73 -20.03 -15.01 2.99
N TYR A 74 -19.63 -14.39 4.10
CA TYR A 74 -18.66 -13.29 4.03
C TYR A 74 -17.24 -13.75 3.68
N GLN A 75 -16.84 -14.95 4.10
CA GLN A 75 -15.57 -15.57 3.67
C GLN A 75 -15.54 -15.78 2.16
N SER A 76 -16.61 -16.34 1.57
CA SER A 76 -16.67 -16.52 0.12
C SER A 76 -16.67 -15.17 -0.62
N ALA A 77 -17.35 -14.15 -0.10
CA ALA A 77 -17.27 -12.78 -0.63
C ALA A 77 -15.86 -12.20 -0.56
N ALA A 78 -15.13 -12.40 0.55
CA ALA A 78 -13.75 -11.94 0.69
C ALA A 78 -12.82 -12.65 -0.29
N ILE A 79 -12.96 -13.98 -0.45
CA ILE A 79 -12.14 -14.78 -1.36
C ILE A 79 -12.42 -14.41 -2.83
N ALA A 80 -13.67 -14.12 -3.19
CA ALA A 80 -14.03 -13.71 -4.55
C ALA A 80 -13.27 -12.44 -5.00
N THR A 81 -12.86 -11.58 -4.06
CA THR A 81 -12.07 -10.37 -4.35
C THR A 81 -10.57 -10.63 -4.54
N LEU A 82 -10.08 -11.84 -4.27
CA LEU A 82 -8.66 -12.22 -4.46
C LEU A 82 -8.29 -12.47 -5.93
N ALA A 83 -9.24 -12.40 -6.86
CA ALA A 83 -9.01 -12.60 -8.30
C ALA A 83 -8.19 -11.46 -8.98
N GLY A 84 -7.41 -10.70 -8.21
CA GLY A 84 -6.59 -9.61 -8.69
C GLY A 84 -5.30 -9.44 -7.88
N CYS A 85 -4.38 -8.64 -8.41
CA CYS A 85 -3.10 -8.35 -7.79
C CYS A 85 -3.28 -7.67 -6.43
N ALA A 86 -2.69 -8.24 -5.38
CA ALA A 86 -2.74 -7.71 -4.01
C ALA A 86 -2.17 -6.28 -3.88
N GLN A 87 -1.29 -5.86 -4.80
CA GLN A 87 -0.64 -4.56 -4.75
C GLN A 87 -1.43 -3.46 -5.45
N CYS A 88 -2.02 -3.74 -6.62
CA CYS A 88 -2.59 -2.71 -7.48
C CYS A 88 -4.02 -3.01 -7.96
N GLY A 89 -4.63 -4.11 -7.48
CA GLY A 89 -5.98 -4.54 -7.85
C GLY A 89 -6.16 -4.86 -9.34
N GLY A 90 -5.07 -4.98 -10.11
CA GLY A 90 -5.12 -5.34 -11.52
C GLY A 90 -5.63 -6.78 -11.68
N PRO A 91 -6.37 -7.11 -12.75
CA PRO A 91 -6.82 -8.48 -12.99
C PRO A 91 -5.59 -9.40 -13.08
N MET A 92 -5.62 -10.52 -12.35
CA MET A 92 -4.61 -11.57 -12.45
C MET A 92 -5.34 -12.88 -12.73
N ALA A 93 -4.96 -13.58 -13.79
CA ALA A 93 -5.39 -14.95 -13.98
C ALA A 93 -4.79 -15.83 -12.88
N ASP A 94 -5.45 -16.94 -12.56
CA ASP A 94 -5.03 -17.83 -11.48
C ASP A 94 -3.60 -18.40 -11.67
N ARG A 95 -3.12 -18.44 -12.92
CA ARG A 95 -1.79 -18.92 -13.31
C ARG A 95 -0.72 -17.83 -13.45
N ASP A 96 -1.07 -16.56 -13.27
CA ASP A 96 -0.13 -15.47 -13.45
C ASP A 96 0.85 -15.40 -12.27
N ARG A 97 2.15 -15.58 -12.56
CA ARG A 97 3.23 -15.42 -11.57
C ARG A 97 3.50 -13.95 -11.23
N PHE A 98 3.23 -13.03 -12.17
CA PHE A 98 3.47 -11.61 -12.03
C PHE A 98 2.24 -10.83 -12.52
N CYS A 99 1.91 -9.71 -11.87
CA CYS A 99 0.82 -8.86 -12.31
C CYS A 99 1.20 -8.10 -13.60
N GLY A 100 0.40 -8.26 -14.66
CA GLY A 100 0.60 -7.53 -15.93
C GLY A 100 0.44 -6.01 -15.85
N ARG A 101 -0.11 -5.48 -14.75
CA ARG A 101 -0.31 -4.03 -14.53
C ARG A 101 0.84 -3.36 -13.76
N CYS A 102 1.39 -4.02 -12.74
CA CYS A 102 2.40 -3.43 -11.85
C CYS A 102 3.71 -4.25 -11.73
N GLY A 103 3.80 -5.41 -12.37
CA GLY A 103 5.00 -6.25 -12.41
C GLY A 103 5.34 -7.01 -11.13
N ARG A 104 4.54 -6.89 -10.07
CA ARG A 104 4.81 -7.56 -8.78
C ARG A 104 4.48 -9.05 -8.84
N ALA A 105 5.29 -9.88 -8.19
CA ALA A 105 5.02 -11.30 -8.03
C ALA A 105 3.78 -11.54 -7.15
N ARG A 106 3.09 -12.66 -7.39
CA ARG A 106 1.92 -13.08 -6.61
C ARG A 106 2.24 -13.32 -5.14
#